data_AF-A0A354X361-F1
#
_entry.id   AF-A0A354X361-F1
#
_cell.length_a   1.000
_cell.length_b   1.000
_cell.length_c   1.000
_cell.angle_alpha   90.00
_cell.angle_beta   90.00
_cell.angle_gamma   90.00
#
_symmetry.space_group_name_H-M   'P 1'
#
loop_
_entity.id
_entity.type
_entity.pdbx_description
1 polymer ?
#
loop_
_entity_poly.entity_id
_entity_poly.type
_entity_poly.pdbx_seq_one_letter_code
_entity_poly.pdbx_strand_id
1 'polypeptide(L)'
;EADKNRLLAMNLSTGEKAYITEHFDYNTDAFIWNADNKSLFLIACVEAKTHIFSADLQTKEVKPVTQGVHDYTSVALGDGKLIATRQSMSQPTEIYSVDIASGNATELSFENKDILEQIKMGAVEERWIPTTDGKKMLTWVVYPPD
;
A
#
# COMPACT_ATOMS: atom_id res chain seq x y z
N GLU A 1 13.60 8.60 13.19
CA GLU A 1 12.87 9.88 13.04
C GLU A 1 11.83 10.05 14.14
N ALA A 2 11.49 11.30 14.47
CA ALA A 2 10.54 11.62 15.53
C ALA A 2 9.07 11.57 15.06
N ASP A 3 8.84 11.71 13.77
CA ASP A 3 7.54 11.73 13.07
C ASP A 3 7.16 10.37 12.45
N LYS A 4 8.02 9.35 12.57
CA LYS A 4 7.74 8.01 12.05
C LYS A 4 6.58 7.34 12.79
N ASN A 5 5.56 6.91 12.05
CA ASN A 5 4.45 6.11 12.55
C ASN A 5 4.88 4.65 12.74
N ARG A 6 5.01 4.25 14.00
CA ARG A 6 5.51 2.93 14.42
C ARG A 6 4.34 2.01 14.74
N LEU A 7 4.41 0.76 14.26
CA LEU A 7 3.45 -0.26 14.63
C LEU A 7 4.00 -1.11 15.78
N LEU A 8 3.30 -1.13 16.90
CA LEU A 8 3.61 -1.98 18.04
C LEU A 8 2.47 -2.95 18.30
N ALA A 9 2.79 -4.20 18.59
CA ALA A 9 1.85 -5.18 19.13
C ALA A 9 2.08 -5.31 20.64
N MET A 10 1.00 -5.36 21.43
CA MET A 10 1.09 -5.48 22.88
C MET A 10 0.39 -6.75 23.36
N ASN A 11 1.06 -7.51 24.20
CA ASN A 11 0.42 -8.56 24.99
C ASN A 11 -0.37 -7.89 26.12
N LEU A 12 -1.71 -8.03 26.09
CA LEU A 12 -2.58 -7.37 27.05
C LEU A 12 -2.46 -7.92 28.48
N SER A 13 -2.03 -9.18 28.64
CA SER A 13 -1.88 -9.81 29.95
C SER A 13 -0.59 -9.40 30.64
N THR A 14 0.51 -9.27 29.90
CA THR A 14 1.84 -8.95 30.45
C THR A 14 2.21 -7.48 30.32
N GLY A 15 1.56 -6.74 29.40
CA GLY A 15 1.92 -5.37 29.03
C GLY A 15 3.17 -5.27 28.16
N GLU A 16 3.77 -6.40 27.77
CA GLU A 16 4.95 -6.43 26.89
C GLU A 16 4.59 -5.92 25.49
N LYS A 17 5.47 -5.08 24.93
CA LYS A 17 5.28 -4.47 23.60
C LYS A 17 6.40 -4.92 22.67
N ALA A 18 6.02 -5.38 21.48
CA ALA A 18 6.93 -5.67 20.38
C ALA A 18 6.82 -4.57 19.31
N TYR A 19 7.95 -4.00 18.89
CA TYR A 19 8.01 -3.06 17.78
C TYR A 19 8.08 -3.83 16.46
N ILE A 20 6.95 -3.90 15.75
CA ILE A 20 6.77 -4.79 14.60
C ILE A 20 7.44 -4.24 13.34
N THR A 21 7.41 -2.92 13.15
CA THR A 21 7.99 -2.26 11.96
C THR A 21 9.39 -1.67 12.23
N GLU A 22 10.16 -2.28 13.13
CA GLU A 22 11.45 -1.74 13.55
C GLU A 22 12.50 -1.68 12.43
N HIS A 23 12.42 -2.62 11.47
CA HIS A 23 13.31 -2.72 10.31
C HIS A 23 12.68 -2.20 9.00
N PHE A 24 11.48 -1.63 9.08
CA PHE A 24 10.77 -1.10 7.92
C PHE A 24 10.81 0.41 7.96
N ASP A 25 11.51 1.05 7.03
CA ASP A 25 11.83 2.48 7.12
C ASP A 25 10.62 3.41 6.99
N TYR A 26 9.54 2.95 6.37
CA TYR A 26 8.37 3.74 6.03
C TYR A 26 7.30 3.76 7.13
N ASN A 27 6.35 4.68 7.00
CA ASN A 27 5.22 4.83 7.91
C ASN A 27 4.19 3.72 7.73
N THR A 28 3.54 3.34 8.83
CA THR A 28 2.30 2.55 8.80
C THR A 28 1.11 3.50 8.81
N ASP A 29 0.35 3.52 7.71
CA ASP A 29 -0.80 4.42 7.53
C ASP A 29 -2.12 3.77 7.98
N ALA A 30 -2.24 2.46 7.78
CA ALA A 30 -3.34 1.64 8.30
C ALA A 30 -2.85 0.20 8.52
N PHE A 31 -3.57 -0.58 9.33
CA PHE A 31 -3.26 -1.99 9.51
C PHE A 31 -4.50 -2.79 9.94
N ILE A 32 -4.47 -4.09 9.65
CA ILE A 32 -5.45 -5.07 10.13
C ILE A 32 -4.72 -6.35 10.57
N TRP A 33 -5.33 -7.09 11.48
CA TRP A 33 -4.88 -8.44 11.82
C TRP A 33 -5.14 -9.40 10.66
N ASN A 34 -4.18 -10.29 10.39
CA ASN A 34 -4.47 -11.48 9.59
C ASN A 34 -5.24 -12.50 10.43
N ALA A 35 -6.01 -13.37 9.79
CA ALA A 35 -6.79 -14.42 10.44
C ALA A 35 -5.92 -15.47 11.17
N ASP A 36 -4.62 -15.53 10.88
CA ASP A 36 -3.67 -16.45 11.49
C ASP A 36 -3.20 -16.01 12.90
N ASN A 37 -3.51 -14.78 13.33
CA ASN A 37 -3.01 -14.14 14.56
C ASN A 37 -1.47 -14.13 14.70
N LYS A 38 -0.74 -14.31 13.60
CA LYS A 38 0.73 -14.32 13.53
C LYS A 38 1.27 -13.20 12.65
N SER A 39 0.41 -12.64 11.79
CA SER A 39 0.77 -11.55 10.90
C SER A 39 -0.27 -10.43 10.90
N LEU A 40 0.16 -9.27 10.42
CA LEU A 40 -0.67 -8.09 10.16
C LEU A 40 -0.55 -7.73 8.68
N PHE A 41 -1.63 -7.23 8.09
CA PHE A 41 -1.53 -6.49 6.84
C PHE A 41 -1.46 -5.00 7.15
N LEU A 42 -0.58 -4.28 6.47
CA LEU A 42 -0.40 -2.84 6.64
C LEU A 42 -0.42 -2.11 5.31
N ILE A 43 -0.86 -0.86 5.37
CA ILE A 43 -0.77 0.10 4.26
C ILE A 43 0.41 1.02 4.55
N ALA A 44 1.30 1.15 3.57
CA ALA A 44 2.44 2.05 3.66
C ALA A 44 2.75 2.65 2.29
N CYS A 45 3.11 3.94 2.30
CA CYS A 45 3.68 4.62 1.14
C CYS A 45 5.20 4.36 1.06
N VAL A 46 5.62 3.77 -0.06
CA VAL A 46 7.02 3.47 -0.41
C VAL A 46 7.28 4.06 -1.79
N GLU A 47 8.21 5.02 -1.87
CA GLU A 47 8.57 5.68 -3.13
C GLU A 47 7.33 6.23 -3.88
N ALA A 48 6.50 7.00 -3.17
CA ALA A 48 5.26 7.59 -3.68
C ALA A 48 4.24 6.59 -4.27
N LYS A 49 4.32 5.32 -3.85
CA LYS A 49 3.36 4.25 -4.16
C LYS A 49 2.88 3.63 -2.87
N THR A 50 1.57 3.55 -2.68
CA THR A 50 0.96 3.06 -1.45
C THR A 50 0.49 1.63 -1.65
N HIS A 51 1.09 0.70 -0.90
CA HIS A 51 0.87 -0.73 -1.09
C HIS A 51 0.44 -1.41 0.20
N ILE A 52 -0.17 -2.59 0.02
CA ILE A 52 -0.41 -3.51 1.11
C ILE A 52 0.87 -4.33 1.32
N PHE A 53 1.29 -4.43 2.57
CA PHE A 53 2.41 -5.26 3.03
C PHE A 53 1.90 -6.25 4.08
N SER A 54 2.58 -7.38 4.20
CA SER A 54 2.42 -8.33 5.30
C SER A 54 3.57 -8.14 6.28
N ALA A 55 3.27 -8.07 7.58
CA ALA A 55 4.23 -8.00 8.66
C ALA A 55 4.08 -9.22 9.58
N ASP A 56 5.15 -10.00 9.75
CA ASP A 56 5.18 -11.12 10.68
C ASP A 56 5.49 -10.65 12.11
N LEU A 57 4.72 -11.10 13.10
CA LEU A 57 4.90 -10.67 14.49
C LEU A 57 6.19 -11.20 15.14
N GLN A 58 6.65 -12.38 14.73
CA GLN A 58 7.78 -13.07 15.33
C GLN A 58 9.10 -12.62 14.69
N THR A 59 9.17 -12.64 13.36
CA THR A 59 10.38 -12.28 12.62
C THR A 59 10.51 -10.78 12.40
N LYS A 60 9.40 -10.02 12.55
CA LYS A 60 9.31 -8.58 12.26
C LYS A 60 9.63 -8.23 10.80
N GLU A 61 9.55 -9.23 9.92
CA GLU A 61 9.78 -9.06 8.50
C GLU A 61 8.54 -8.44 7.85
N VAL A 62 8.75 -7.36 7.09
CA VAL A 62 7.70 -6.66 6.35
C VAL A 62 7.92 -6.87 4.85
N LYS A 63 6.96 -7.47 4.16
CA LYS A 63 7.03 -7.81 2.73
C LYS A 63 5.87 -7.20 1.95
N PRO A 64 6.10 -6.67 0.73
CA PRO A 64 5.00 -6.23 -0.12
C PRO A 64 4.11 -7.41 -0.50
N VAL A 65 2.80 -7.22 -0.38
CA VAL A 65 1.78 -8.12 -0.94
C VAL A 65 1.41 -7.64 -2.34
N THR A 66 1.28 -6.32 -2.52
CA THR A 66 0.91 -5.72 -3.80
C THR A 66 2.06 -4.90 -4.39
N GLN A 67 2.03 -4.70 -5.70
CA GLN A 67 2.96 -3.88 -6.46
C GLN A 67 2.23 -3.18 -7.61
N GLY A 68 2.81 -2.12 -8.16
CA GLY A 68 2.27 -1.40 -9.32
C GLY A 68 2.32 0.11 -9.13
N VAL A 69 1.80 0.85 -10.11
CA VAL A 69 1.71 2.33 -10.07
C VAL A 69 0.29 2.72 -9.65
N HIS A 70 0.00 2.54 -8.37
CA HIS A 70 -1.30 2.83 -7.76
C HIS A 70 -1.17 2.86 -6.23
N ASP A 71 -2.17 3.43 -5.58
CA ASP A 71 -2.27 3.59 -4.15
C ASP A 71 -3.45 2.80 -3.59
N TYR A 72 -3.19 1.92 -2.62
CA TYR A 72 -4.22 1.35 -1.76
C TYR A 72 -4.50 2.28 -0.58
N THR A 73 -5.78 2.56 -0.30
CA THR A 73 -6.20 3.52 0.73
C THR A 73 -6.89 2.89 1.93
N SER A 74 -7.36 1.65 1.79
CA SER A 74 -7.91 0.86 2.89
C SER A 74 -7.71 -0.63 2.64
N VAL A 75 -7.74 -1.44 3.70
CA VAL A 75 -7.63 -2.89 3.61
C VAL A 75 -8.50 -3.54 4.69
N ALA A 76 -9.20 -4.60 4.31
CA ALA A 76 -10.01 -5.46 5.17
C ALA A 76 -9.81 -6.92 4.76
N LEU A 77 -10.16 -7.85 5.64
CA LEU A 77 -10.24 -9.27 5.30
C LEU A 77 -11.66 -9.63 4.85
N GLY A 78 -11.78 -10.43 3.79
CA GLY A 78 -13.04 -10.98 3.31
C GLY A 78 -12.83 -12.27 2.53
N ASP A 79 -13.50 -13.35 2.94
CA ASP A 79 -13.50 -14.65 2.25
C ASP A 79 -12.08 -15.18 1.90
N GLY A 80 -11.15 -15.10 2.87
CA GLY A 80 -9.77 -15.56 2.68
C GLY A 80 -8.92 -14.68 1.76
N LYS A 81 -9.43 -13.51 1.35
CA LYS A 81 -8.74 -12.50 0.54
C LYS A 81 -8.68 -11.16 1.27
N LEU A 82 -7.98 -10.21 0.67
CA LEU A 82 -8.03 -8.83 1.09
C LEU A 82 -9.03 -8.07 0.24
N ILE A 83 -9.87 -7.27 0.88
CA ILE A 83 -10.75 -6.30 0.22
C ILE A 83 -10.15 -4.93 0.48
N ALA A 84 -9.90 -4.17 -0.58
CA ALA A 84 -9.17 -2.93 -0.50
C ALA A 84 -9.74 -1.88 -1.43
N THR A 85 -9.63 -0.61 -1.04
CA THR A 85 -9.84 0.51 -1.97
C THR A 85 -8.53 0.87 -2.63
N ARG A 86 -8.54 1.06 -3.96
CA ARG A 86 -7.35 1.38 -4.76
C ARG A 86 -7.66 2.53 -5.70
N GLN A 87 -6.68 3.42 -5.87
CA GLN A 87 -6.73 4.54 -6.80
C GLN A 87 -5.37 4.71 -7.49
N SER A 88 -5.30 5.53 -8.52
CA SER A 88 -4.05 5.95 -9.16
C SER A 88 -4.22 7.35 -9.76
N MET A 89 -3.15 7.90 -10.31
CA MET A 89 -3.22 9.15 -11.08
C MET A 89 -4.13 9.05 -12.32
N SER A 90 -4.47 7.84 -12.77
CA SER A 90 -5.32 7.60 -13.96
C SER A 90 -6.62 6.85 -13.64
N GLN A 91 -6.90 6.56 -12.37
CA GLN A 91 -8.10 5.82 -11.96
C GLN A 91 -8.56 6.33 -10.58
N PRO A 92 -9.80 6.88 -10.46
CA PRO A 92 -10.38 7.21 -9.17
C PRO A 92 -10.53 5.96 -8.28
N THR A 93 -10.90 6.18 -7.02
CA THR A 93 -11.02 5.06 -6.06
C THR A 93 -12.08 4.06 -6.49
N GLU A 94 -11.69 2.79 -6.57
CA GLU A 94 -12.57 1.62 -6.76
C GLU A 94 -12.21 0.55 -5.72
N ILE A 95 -13.10 -0.42 -5.54
CA ILE A 95 -12.94 -1.56 -4.61
C ILE A 95 -12.31 -2.72 -5.37
N TYR A 96 -11.35 -3.39 -4.74
CA TYR A 96 -10.62 -4.53 -5.26
C TYR A 96 -10.63 -5.70 -4.27
N SER A 97 -10.67 -6.92 -4.82
CA SER A 97 -10.26 -8.13 -4.13
C SER A 97 -8.81 -8.42 -4.48
N VAL A 98 -7.94 -8.54 -3.49
CA VAL A 98 -6.53 -8.90 -3.64
C VAL A 98 -6.29 -10.30 -3.10
N ASP A 99 -5.73 -11.16 -3.94
CA ASP A 99 -5.26 -12.47 -3.52
C ASP A 99 -3.99 -12.33 -2.66
N ILE A 100 -4.01 -12.91 -1.46
CA ILE A 100 -2.92 -12.73 -0.48
C ILE A 100 -1.61 -13.37 -0.97
N ALA A 101 -1.69 -14.53 -1.64
CA ALA A 101 -0.51 -15.30 -2.01
C ALA A 101 0.19 -14.72 -3.26
N SER A 102 -0.58 -14.29 -4.25
CA SER A 102 -0.07 -13.78 -5.52
C SER A 102 0.02 -12.27 -5.59
N GLY A 103 -0.70 -11.54 -4.73
CA GLY A 103 -0.82 -10.08 -4.80
C GLY A 103 -1.72 -9.58 -5.94
N ASN A 104 -2.32 -10.49 -6.71
CA ASN A 104 -3.17 -10.13 -7.85
C ASN A 104 -4.46 -9.47 -7.38
N ALA A 105 -4.76 -8.30 -7.96
CA ALA A 105 -5.95 -7.53 -7.65
C ALA A 105 -7.00 -7.69 -8.76
N THR A 106 -8.25 -7.97 -8.36
CA THR A 106 -9.43 -8.00 -9.22
C THR A 106 -10.35 -6.86 -8.82
N GLU A 107 -10.70 -6.01 -9.77
CA GLU A 107 -11.66 -4.91 -9.55
C GLU A 107 -13.06 -5.47 -9.27
N LEU A 108 -13.75 -4.90 -8.28
CA LEU A 108 -15.07 -5.32 -7.82
C LEU A 108 -16.15 -4.26 -8.05
N SER A 109 -15.78 -2.98 -8.01
CA SER A 109 -16.67 -1.87 -8.32
C SER A 109 -16.21 -1.18 -9.61
N PHE A 110 -17.17 -0.58 -10.31
CA PHE A 110 -16.96 0.03 -11.62
C PHE A 110 -17.67 1.39 -11.71
N GLU A 111 -17.79 2.08 -10.58
CA GLU A 111 -18.58 3.32 -10.47
C GLU A 111 -18.08 4.42 -11.41
N ASN A 112 -16.77 4.43 -11.70
CA ASN A 112 -16.14 5.43 -12.55
C ASN A 112 -16.01 4.97 -14.02
N LYS A 113 -16.33 3.72 -14.33
CA LYS A 113 -16.05 3.11 -15.63
C LYS A 113 -16.71 3.86 -16.77
N ASP A 114 -18.00 4.14 -16.67
CA ASP A 114 -18.77 4.80 -17.73
C ASP A 114 -18.22 6.19 -18.08
N ILE A 115 -17.69 6.92 -17.09
CA ILE A 115 -17.07 8.24 -17.30
C ILE A 115 -15.67 8.07 -17.90
N LEU A 116 -14.87 7.15 -17.36
CA LEU A 116 -13.49 6.92 -17.83
C LEU A 116 -13.44 6.42 -19.27
N GLU A 117 -14.42 5.63 -19.72
CA GLU A 117 -14.50 5.16 -21.11
C GLU A 117 -14.68 6.31 -22.12
N GLN A 118 -15.12 7.49 -21.65
CA GLN A 118 -15.30 8.69 -22.47
C GLN A 118 -14.09 9.64 -22.41
N ILE A 119 -13.08 9.32 -21.61
CA ILE A 119 -11.93 10.18 -21.34
C ILE A 119 -10.65 9.48 -21.78
N LYS A 120 -9.90 10.12 -22.68
CA LYS A 120 -8.51 9.72 -22.94
C LYS A 120 -7.63 10.27 -21.81
N MET A 121 -7.09 9.38 -20.99
CA MET A 121 -6.11 9.74 -19.96
C MET A 121 -4.71 9.90 -20.57
N GLY A 122 -3.95 10.85 -20.03
CA GLY A 122 -2.53 10.99 -20.33
C GLY A 122 -1.70 9.87 -19.72
N ALA A 123 -0.53 9.61 -20.32
CA ALA A 123 0.44 8.69 -19.74
C ALA A 123 1.02 9.27 -18.45
N VAL A 124 1.35 8.40 -17.50
CA VAL A 124 2.02 8.77 -16.26
C VAL A 124 3.31 7.98 -16.14
N GLU A 125 4.43 8.68 -16.00
CA GLU A 125 5.76 8.08 -15.92
C GLU A 125 6.48 8.41 -14.62
N GLU A 126 7.11 7.39 -14.04
CA GLU A 126 8.04 7.54 -12.92
C GLU A 126 9.35 8.19 -13.42
N ARG A 127 9.83 9.24 -12.75
CA ARG A 127 11.10 9.89 -13.09
C ARG A 127 11.93 10.17 -11.85
N TRP A 128 13.11 9.55 -11.80
CA TRP A 128 14.12 9.78 -10.78
C TRP A 128 15.16 10.80 -11.24
N ILE A 129 15.29 11.89 -10.49
CA ILE A 129 16.16 13.02 -10.82
C ILE A 129 17.31 13.07 -9.81
N PRO A 130 18.59 13.05 -10.24
CA PRO A 130 19.72 13.27 -9.34
C PRO A 130 19.67 14.65 -8.69
N THR A 131 19.89 14.72 -7.38
CA THR A 131 19.91 15.97 -6.61
C THR A 131 21.34 16.44 -6.34
N THR A 132 21.51 17.71 -5.93
CA THR A 132 22.82 18.32 -5.70
C THR A 132 23.63 17.68 -4.58
N ASP A 133 22.97 16.95 -3.67
CA ASP A 133 23.58 16.19 -2.58
C ASP A 133 23.91 14.72 -2.97
N GLY A 134 23.77 14.36 -4.25
CA GLY A 134 24.09 13.02 -4.77
C GLY A 134 23.00 11.97 -4.53
N LYS A 135 21.84 12.36 -4.00
CA LYS A 135 20.66 11.48 -3.86
C LYS A 135 19.80 11.52 -5.14
N LYS A 136 18.64 10.88 -5.08
CA LYS A 136 17.62 10.93 -6.13
C LYS A 136 16.29 11.40 -5.56
N MET A 137 15.62 12.28 -6.29
CA MET A 137 14.26 12.72 -6.03
C MET A 137 13.32 12.01 -7.01
N LEU A 138 12.27 11.38 -6.48
CA LEU A 138 11.20 10.84 -7.29
C LEU A 138 10.22 11.94 -7.70
N THR A 139 9.82 11.92 -8.97
CA THR A 139 8.78 12.77 -9.54
C THR A 139 7.87 11.95 -10.45
N TRP A 140 6.61 12.36 -10.58
CA TRP A 140 5.68 11.82 -11.56
C TRP A 140 5.52 12.80 -12.70
N VAL A 141 5.57 12.29 -13.94
CA VAL A 141 5.35 13.09 -15.15
C VAL A 141 4.00 12.69 -15.71
N VAL A 142 3.04 13.60 -15.63
CA VAL A 142 1.70 13.41 -16.20
C VAL A 142 1.68 14.13 -17.54
N TYR A 143 1.60 13.34 -18.62
CA TYR A 143 1.54 13.87 -19.98
C TYR A 143 0.11 14.30 -20.34
N PRO A 144 -0.06 15.22 -21.30
CA PRO A 144 -1.35 15.38 -21.97
C PRO A 144 -1.79 14.05 -22.63
N PRO A 145 -3.09 13.91 -22.96
CA PRO A 145 -3.60 12.71 -23.62
C PRO A 145 -3.10 12.50 -25.05
N ASP A 146 -2.50 13.53 -25.67
CA ASP A 146 -1.95 13.53 -27.04
C ASP A 146 -0.54 14.11 -27.08
#